data_AF-E1Z9A3-F1
#
_entry.id   AF-E1Z9A3-F1
#
_cell.length_a   1.000
_cell.length_b   1.000
_cell.length_c   1.000
_cell.angle_alpha   90.00
_cell.angle_beta   90.00
_cell.angle_gamma   90.00
#
_symmetry.space_group_name_H-M   'P 1'
#
loop_
_entity.id
_entity.type
_entity.pdbx_description
1 polymer ?
#
loop_
_entity_poly.entity_id
_entity_poly.type
_entity_poly.pdbx_seq_one_letter_code
_entity_poly.pdbx_strand_id
1 'polypeptide(L)' 'KMDFYGVLGVGPEASAEEIKRAYRDAAFRLHPDTNPKASKAAHARFHELQEAYAVLRDEAKRRQYD' A
#
# COMPACT_ATOMS: atom_id res chain seq x y z
N LYS A 1 10.10 4.28 -11.87
CA LYS A 1 9.29 4.89 -10.80
C LYS A 1 8.44 3.75 -10.23
N MET A 2 8.48 3.50 -8.92
CA MET A 2 7.70 2.44 -8.29
C MET A 2 6.23 2.88 -8.26
N ASP A 3 5.31 2.07 -8.78
CA ASP A 3 3.90 2.46 -8.90
C ASP A 3 3.17 2.26 -7.56
N PHE A 4 3.22 3.27 -6.69
CA PHE A 4 2.56 3.22 -5.39
C PHE A 4 1.04 3.10 -5.48
N TYR A 5 0.43 3.66 -6.52
CA TYR A 5 -1.00 3.55 -6.76
C TYR A 5 -1.37 2.10 -7.13
N GLY A 6 -0.60 1.49 -8.03
CA GLY A 6 -0.72 0.07 -8.38
C GLY A 6 -0.48 -0.88 -7.20
N VAL A 7 0.47 -0.57 -6.32
CA VAL A 7 0.75 -1.36 -5.10
C VAL A 7 -0.44 -1.36 -4.14
N LEU A 8 -1.09 -0.20 -3.96
CA LEU A 8 -2.33 -0.10 -3.17
C LEU A 8 -3.57 -0.59 -3.94
N GLY A 9 -3.48 -0.77 -5.25
CA GLY A 9 -4.61 -1.12 -6.11
C GLY A 9 -5.63 0.01 -6.26
N VAL A 10 -5.18 1.26 -6.19
CA VAL A 10 -6.01 2.46 -6.33
C VAL A 10 -5.56 3.29 -7.54
N GLY A 11 -6.41 4.22 -7.99
CA GLY A 11 -6.04 5.15 -9.05
C GLY A 11 -5.26 6.38 -8.54
N PRO A 12 -4.61 7.14 -9.44
CA PRO A 12 -3.94 8.39 -9.10
C PRO A 12 -4.89 9.47 -8.56
N GLU A 13 -6.18 9.37 -8.90
CA GLU A 13 -7.25 10.25 -8.40
C GLU A 13 -7.80 9.82 -7.01
N ALA A 14 -7.27 8.74 -6.42
CA ALA A 14 -7.80 8.21 -5.17
C ALA A 14 -7.67 9.21 -4.02
N SER A 15 -8.73 9.35 -3.25
CA SER A 15 -8.75 10.16 -2.03
C SER A 15 -7.89 9.54 -0.93
N ALA A 16 -7.51 10.34 0.08
CA ALA A 16 -6.76 9.85 1.24
C ALA A 16 -7.52 8.75 2.00
N GLU A 17 -8.86 8.82 2.03
CA GLU A 17 -9.73 7.79 2.62
C GLU A 17 -9.67 6.48 1.83
N GLU A 18 -9.71 6.54 0.49
CA GLU A 18 -9.58 5.36 -0.38
C GLU A 18 -8.20 4.71 -0.24
N ILE A 19 -7.13 5.52 -0.22
CA ILE A 19 -5.75 5.07 0.03
C ILE A 19 -5.65 4.34 1.38
N LYS A 20 -6.23 4.92 2.43
CA LYS A 20 -6.24 4.32 3.77
C LYS A 20 -7.06 3.04 3.83
N ARG A 21 -8.19 2.98 3.14
CA ARG A 21 -9.03 1.78 3.06
C ARG A 21 -8.30 0.66 2.31
N ALA A 22 -7.75 0.96 1.14
CA ALA A 22 -7.01 0.01 0.33
C ALA A 22 -5.79 -0.56 1.06
N TYR A 23 -5.04 0.30 1.78
CA TYR A 23 -3.95 -0.14 2.65
C TYR A 23 -4.44 -1.13 3.72
N ARG A 24 -5.54 -0.83 4.42
CA ARG A 24 -6.08 -1.72 5.47
C ARG A 24 -6.52 -3.08 4.89
N ASP A 25 -7.21 -3.07 3.75
CA ASP A 25 -7.68 -4.29 3.10
C ASP A 25 -6.51 -5.16 2.61
N ALA A 26 -5.50 -4.55 2.00
CA ALA A 26 -4.30 -5.25 1.55
C ALA A 26 -3.44 -5.74 2.71
N ALA A 27 -3.27 -4.94 3.77
CA ALA A 27 -2.54 -5.33 4.97
C ALA A 27 -3.20 -6.53 5.66
N PHE A 28 -4.53 -6.57 5.73
CA PHE A 28 -5.27 -7.71 6.29
C PHE A 28 -5.08 -8.99 5.47
N ARG A 29 -5.02 -8.90 4.13
CA ARG A 29 -4.76 -10.04 3.23
C ARG A 29 -3.33 -10.57 3.31
N LEU A 30 -2.37 -9.68 3.60
CA LEU A 30 -0.94 -9.99 3.69
C LEU A 30 -0.48 -10.28 5.12
N HIS A 31 -1.33 -10.08 6.13
CA HIS A 31 -0.96 -10.25 7.52
C HIS A 31 -0.60 -11.72 7.83
N PRO A 32 0.48 -11.98 8.58
CA PRO A 32 0.89 -13.35 8.91
C PRO A 32 -0.14 -14.10 9.76
N ASP A 33 -0.98 -13.39 10.51
CA ASP A 33 -2.05 -13.99 11.32
C ASP A 33 -3.16 -14.62 10.46
N THR A 34 -3.55 -13.97 9.37
CA THR A 34 -4.54 -14.49 8.40
C THR A 34 -3.89 -15.39 7.35
N ASN A 35 -2.57 -15.30 7.18
CA ASN A 35 -1.80 -16.12 6.25
C ASN A 35 -0.53 -16.67 6.91
N PRO A 36 -0.63 -17.67 7.80
CA PRO A 36 0.51 -18.23 8.53
C PRO A 36 1.54 -18.96 7.64
N LYS A 37 1.24 -19.15 6.35
CA LYS A 37 2.18 -19.66 5.33
C LYS A 37 2.69 -18.57 4.39
N ALA A 38 2.52 -17.30 4.74
CA ALA A 38 2.95 -16.15 3.96
C ALA A 38 4.43 -16.31 3.56
N SER A 39 4.65 -16.52 2.26
CA SER A 39 5.98 -16.70 1.69
C SER A 39 6.81 -15.41 1.78
N LYS A 40 8.13 -15.47 1.57
CA LYS A 40 9.00 -14.27 1.43
C LYS A 40 8.40 -13.20 0.50
N ALA A 41 7.68 -13.61 -0.54
CA ALA A 41 6.98 -12.70 -1.46
C ALA A 41 5.87 -11.87 -0.77
N ALA A 42 5.16 -12.41 0.22
CA ALA A 42 4.15 -11.68 0.98
C ALA A 42 4.79 -10.64 1.89
N HIS A 43 5.95 -10.95 2.51
CA HIS A 43 6.75 -9.97 3.26
C HIS A 43 7.23 -8.82 2.37
N ALA A 44 7.75 -9.12 1.18
CA ALA A 44 8.18 -8.09 0.24
C ALA A 44 7.00 -7.19 -0.16
N ARG A 45 5.86 -7.78 -0.54
CA ARG A 45 4.64 -7.02 -0.87
C ARG A 45 4.11 -6.21 0.30
N PHE A 46 4.21 -6.70 1.53
CA PHE A 46 3.80 -5.93 2.69
C PHE A 46 4.69 -4.71 2.88
N HIS A 47 5.99 -4.84 2.67
CA HIS A 47 6.93 -3.72 2.74
C HIS A 47 6.62 -2.67 1.66
N GLU A 48 6.41 -3.10 0.41
CA GLU A 48 6.01 -2.22 -0.69
C GLU A 48 4.69 -1.49 -0.36
N LEU A 49 3.72 -2.21 0.22
CA LEU A 49 2.44 -1.64 0.66
C LEU A 49 2.62 -0.55 1.73
N GLN A 50 3.52 -0.76 2.69
CA GLN A 50 3.82 0.23 3.72
C GLN A 50 4.49 1.47 3.14
N GLU A 51 5.45 1.31 2.23
CA GLU A 51 6.11 2.43 1.55
C GLU A 51 5.11 3.23 0.70
N ALA A 52 4.30 2.54 -0.10
CA ALA A 52 3.27 3.17 -0.92
C ALA A 52 2.30 3.98 -0.06
N TYR A 53 1.81 3.40 1.05
CA TYR A 53 0.95 4.12 1.98
C TYR A 53 1.65 5.30 2.64
N ALA A 54 2.91 5.16 3.05
CA ALA A 54 3.67 6.24 3.70
C ALA A 54 3.88 7.47 2.81
N VAL A 55 3.99 7.26 1.49
CA VAL A 55 4.11 8.34 0.50
C VAL A 55 2.73 8.91 0.16
N LEU A 56 1.75 8.06 -0.16
CA LEU A 56 0.46 8.50 -0.69
C LEU A 56 -0.49 9.08 0.36
N ARG A 57 -0.32 8.72 1.65
CA ARG A 57 -1.11 9.29 2.75
C ARG A 57 -0.73 10.72 3.10
N ASP A 58 0.49 11.12 2.75
CA ASP A 58 1.06 12.42 3.10
C ASP A 58 0.97 13.28 1.85
N GLU A 59 0.17 14.34 1.92
CA GLU A 59 -0.12 15.19 0.77
C GLU A 59 1.14 15.85 0.21
N ALA A 60 2.11 16.20 1.06
CA ALA A 60 3.37 16.79 0.63
C ALA A 60 4.25 15.75 -0.08
N LYS A 61 4.34 14.53 0.45
CA LYS A 61 5.10 13.44 -0.19
C LYS A 61 4.44 12.95 -1.48
N ARG A 62 3.12 12.86 -1.50
CA ARG A 62 2.34 12.51 -2.68
C ARG A 62 2.58 13.51 -3.81
N ARG A 63 2.53 14.81 -3.53
CA ARG A 63 2.86 15.86 -4.50
C ARG A 63 4.30 15.82 -5.02
N GLN A 64 5.26 15.33 -4.23
CA GLN A 64 6.64 15.14 -4.68
C GLN A 64 6.81 13.86 -5.52
N TYR A 65 5.97 12.87 -5.26
CA TYR A 65 5.98 11.59 -5.94
C TYR A 65 5.30 11.67 -7.31
N ASP A 66 4.13 12.32 -7.39
CA ASP A 66 3.37 12.58 -8.62
C ASP A 66 4.28 13.30 -9.65
#